data_AF-A0A9N9J5G7-F1
#
_entry.id   AF-A0A9N9J5G7-F1
#
_cell.length_a   1.000
_cell.length_b   1.000
_cell.length_c   1.000
_cell.angle_alpha   90.00
_cell.angle_beta   90.00
_cell.angle_gamma   90.00
#
_symmetry.space_group_name_H-M   'P 1'
#
loop_
_entity.id
_entity.type
_entity.pdbx_description
1 polymer ?
#
loop_
_entity_poly.entity_id
_entity_poly.type
_entity_poly.pdbx_seq_one_letter_code
_entity_poly.pdbx_strand_id
1 'polypeptide(L)' 'ELIHRNLHSENILQDLLNNAYITDLGLSTSSDIKQDGKIHGIMPYIAPEVLMGQEFTQAAD' A
#
# COMPACT_ATOMS: atom_id res chain seq x y z
N GLU A 1 7.50 6.05 -9.03
CA GLU A 1 6.07 5.69 -8.87
C GLU A 1 5.70 5.73 -7.38
N LEU A 2 4.42 5.79 -7.03
CA LEU A 2 3.96 5.85 -5.63
C LEU A 2 3.48 4.45 -5.19
N ILE A 3 3.96 3.99 -4.05
CA ILE A 3 3.55 2.72 -3.40
C ILE A 3 2.68 3.08 -2.21
N HIS A 4 1.50 2.49 -2.09
CA HIS A 4 0.51 2.78 -1.05
C HIS A 4 0.89 2.19 0.31
N ARG A 5 1.32 0.92 0.33
CA ARG A 5 1.76 0.15 1.51
C ARG A 5 0.65 -0.19 2.53
N ASN A 6 -0.60 0.08 2.17
CA ASN A 6 -1.79 -0.22 2.98
C ASN A 6 -3.05 -0.28 2.10
N LEU A 7 -2.94 -0.83 0.89
CA LEU A 7 -4.07 -0.91 -0.02
C LEU A 7 -4.99 -2.08 0.36
N HIS A 8 -6.22 -1.78 0.72
CA HIS A 8 -7.26 -2.77 1.02
C HIS A 8 -8.65 -2.16 0.82
N SER A 9 -9.70 -2.97 0.89
CA SER A 9 -11.07 -2.54 0.57
C SER A 9 -11.57 -1.34 1.40
N GLU A 10 -11.12 -1.19 2.64
CA GLU A 10 -11.51 -0.05 3.49
C GLU A 10 -10.81 1.26 3.08
N ASN A 11 -9.70 1.17 2.33
CA ASN A 11 -8.99 2.31 1.73
C ASN A 11 -9.39 2.56 0.26
N ILE A 12 -10.48 1.94 -0.20
CA ILE A 12 -11.09 2.19 -1.50
C ILE A 12 -12.47 2.79 -1.26
N LEU A 13 -12.65 4.05 -1.67
CA LEU A 13 -13.93 4.75 -1.63
C LEU A 13 -14.63 4.66 -2.98
N GLN A 14 -15.97 4.62 -2.96
CA GLN A 14 -16.79 4.64 -4.16
C GLN A 14 -17.77 5.81 -4.11
N ASP A 15 -17.88 6.57 -5.20
CA ASP A 15 -18.88 7.63 -5.33
C ASP A 15 -20.24 7.11 -5.87
N LEU A 16 -21.21 8.00 -5.97
CA LEU A 16 -22.56 7.68 -6.48
C LEU A 16 -22.59 7.30 -7.96
N LEU A 17 -21.53 7.62 -8.71
CA LEU A 17 -21.37 7.28 -10.13
C LEU A 17 -20.56 5.97 -10.31
N ASN A 18 -20.24 5.27 -9.22
CA ASN A 18 -19.43 4.06 -9.16
C ASN A 18 -17.94 4.26 -9.51
N ASN A 19 -17.41 5.49 -9.46
CA ASN A 19 -15.98 5.72 -9.56
C ASN A 19 -15.28 5.27 -8.28
N ALA A 20 -14.12 4.64 -8.42
CA ALA A 20 -13.30 4.19 -7.31
C ALA A 20 -12.15 5.18 -7.03
N TYR A 21 -11.86 5.41 -5.75
CA TYR A 21 -10.82 6.31 -5.29
C TYR A 21 -9.99 5.63 -4.21
N ILE A 22 -8.67 5.74 -4.31
CA ILE A 22 -7.74 5.27 -3.28
C ILE A 22 -7.55 6.40 -2.26
N THR A 23 -7.65 6.09 -0.97
CA THR A 23 -7.50 7.03 0.16
C THR A 23 -6.44 6.55 1.14
N ASP A 24 -6.15 7.34 2.19
CA ASP A 24 -5.17 7.00 3.24
C ASP A 24 -3.71 6.86 2.72
N LEU A 25 -3.24 7.89 2.01
CA LEU A 25 -1.88 7.95 1.48
C LEU A 25 -0.80 8.31 2.53
N GLY A 26 -1.13 8.28 3.82
CA GLY A 26 -0.22 8.69 4.90
C GLY A 26 1.01 7.79 5.05
N LEU A 27 0.92 6.55 4.56
CA LEU A 27 2.00 5.55 4.56
C LEU A 27 2.70 5.43 3.20
N SER A 28 2.20 6.14 2.18
CA SER A 28 2.68 6.00 0.83
C SER A 28 4.09 6.57 0.67
N THR A 29 4.88 5.94 -0.18
CA THR A 29 6.26 6.36 -0.46
C THR A 29 6.57 6.28 -1.96
N SER A 30 7.52 7.08 -2.41
CA SER A 30 8.07 6.90 -3.76
C SER A 30 8.90 5.62 -3.82
N SER A 31 8.79 4.90 -4.93
CA SER A 31 9.66 3.77 -5.30
C SER A 31 11.15 4.10 -5.23
N ASP A 32 11.50 5.38 -5.39
CA ASP A 32 12.89 5.84 -5.48
C ASP A 32 13.49 6.17 -4.09
N ILE A 33 12.68 6.12 -3.03
CA ILE A 33 13.10 6.40 -1.66
C ILE A 33 13.41 5.09 -0.94
N LYS A 34 14.61 4.98 -0.35
CA LYS A 34 14.96 3.88 0.54
C LYS A 34 13.98 3.80 1.71
N GLN A 35 13.42 2.61 1.92
CA GLN A 35 12.46 2.37 2.98
C GLN A 35 13.16 2.11 4.31
N ASP A 36 12.48 2.42 5.41
CA ASP A 36 13.00 2.28 6.77
C ASP A 36 12.92 0.84 7.33
N GLY A 37 12.58 -0.14 6.48
CA GLY A 37 12.42 -1.54 6.83
C GLY A 37 11.21 -1.83 7.72
N LYS A 38 10.38 -0.83 8.04
CA LYS A 38 9.17 -1.06 8.82
C LYS A 38 8.08 -1.68 7.95
N ILE A 39 7.49 -2.74 8.48
CA ILE A 39 6.31 -3.37 7.91
C ILE A 39 5.11 -2.50 8.26
N HIS A 40 4.39 -2.08 7.22
CA HIS A 40 3.13 -1.37 7.32
C HIS A 40 2.05 -2.20 6.63
N GLY A 41 0.78 -1.90 6.89
CA GLY A 41 -0.34 -2.62 6.32
C GLY A 41 -1.08 -3.52 7.32
N ILE A 42 -2.17 -4.13 6.86
CA ILE A 42 -3.05 -4.97 7.67
C ILE A 42 -2.85 -6.45 7.28
N MET A 43 -2.65 -7.33 8.26
CA MET A 43 -2.45 -8.78 8.11
C MET A 43 -3.79 -9.48 7.76
N PRO A 44 -4.32 -9.32 6.53
CA PRO A 44 -4.13 -10.32 5.47
C PRO A 44 -3.72 -9.76 4.09
N TYR A 45 -3.55 -8.45 3.97
CA TYR A 45 -3.26 -7.73 2.72
C TYR A 45 -1.76 -7.46 2.49
N ILE A 46 -0.89 -7.90 3.40
CA ILE A 46 0.56 -7.73 3.27
C ILE A 46 1.13 -8.86 2.42
N ALA A 47 1.82 -8.51 1.34
CA ALA A 47 2.51 -9.46 0.48
C ALA A 47 3.60 -10.25 1.25
N PRO A 48 3.83 -11.54 0.92
CA PRO A 48 4.74 -12.40 1.67
C PRO A 48 6.19 -11.92 1.66
N GLU A 49 6.66 -11.30 0.58
CA GLU A 49 8.00 -10.72 0.46
C GLU A 49 8.25 -9.59 1.48
N VAL A 50 7.23 -8.77 1.74
CA VAL A 50 7.28 -7.73 2.77
C VAL A 50 7.36 -8.35 4.16
N LEU A 51 6.61 -9.43 4.40
CA LEU A 51 6.67 -10.18 5.67
C LEU A 51 8.06 -10.84 5.88
N MET A 52 8.76 -11.15 4.80
CA MET A 52 10.14 -11.64 4.82
C MET A 52 11.18 -10.51 4.97
N GLY A 53 10.74 -9.26 5.12
CA GLY A 53 11.61 -8.09 5.31
C GLY A 53 12.23 -7.55 4.02
N GLN A 54 11.71 -7.93 2.84
CA GLN A 54 12.09 -7.30 1.59
C GLN A 54 11.48 -5.89 1.48
N GLU A 55 12.10 -5.03 0.67
CA GLU A 55 11.57 -3.68 0.43
C GLU A 55 10.20 -3.76 -0.24
N PHE A 56 9.28 -2.83 0.10
CA PHE A 56 8.03 -2.76 -0.65
C PHE A 56 8.33 -2.41 -2.10
N THR A 57 7.68 -3.13 -3.00
CA THR A 57 7.62 -2.80 -4.42
C THR A 57 6.18 -2.52 -4.80
N GLN A 58 5.95 -1.98 -6.00
CA GLN A 58 4.60 -1.80 -6.51
C GLN A 58 3.83 -3.12 -6.67
N ALA A 59 4.51 -4.26 -6.78
CA ALA A 59 3.87 -5.58 -6.85
C ALA A 59 3.32 -6.05 -5.49
N ALA A 60 3.70 -5.38 -4.39
CA ALA A 60 3.22 -5.69 -3.05
C ALA A 60 1.92 -4.97 -2.68
N ASP A 61 1.47 -4.00 -3.49
CA ASP A 61 0.10 -3.44 -3.46
C ASP A 61 -0.82 -4.22 -4.42
#